data_AF-A0A9P2MV79-F1
#
_entry.id   AF-A0A9P2MV79-F1
#
_cell.length_a   1.000
_cell.length_b   1.000
_cell.length_c   1.000
_cell.angle_alpha   90.00
_cell.angle_beta   90.00
_cell.angle_gamma   90.00
#
_symmetry.space_group_name_H-M   'P 1'
#
loop_
_entity.id
_entity.type
_entity.pdbx_description
1 polymer ?
#
loop_
_entity_poly.entity_id
_entity_poly.type
_entity_poly.pdbx_seq_one_letter_code
_entity_poly.pdbx_strand_id
1 'polypeptide(L)'
;FPFIGNRDITTLNTPDLLIPVRAAEAKQIYEIASRLQQRISAVMRYAVQSGIIRYNPALDMAGALTTVKRQHRPALNLSRLPELLSRIDGYKGQPVTRLAVMLNLLVFIRSSELRYARWSEIDIDNAMWTIPAEREPLPGVKFSHRGSKMRTPHLVPLSKQAVAILTELQTWAGENGLIFTGAHDPRKPISENTVNKALRVMGYDTTQDVCGHGFRAMACSALIESGLWSRDAVERQMSHQERNGVRAAYIHKAEHLEERRLMLQWWADFLDANREKGISPFEYANVNNPLRR
;
A
#
# COMPACT_ATOMS: atom_id res chain seq x y z
N PHE A 1 -11.68 -11.11 -23.18
CA PHE A 1 -11.06 -12.45 -23.32
C PHE A 1 -10.79 -12.70 -24.79
N PRO A 2 -9.67 -12.24 -25.36
CA PRO A 2 -9.46 -12.28 -26.81
C PRO A 2 -9.39 -13.69 -27.41
N PHE A 3 -8.97 -14.70 -26.62
CA PHE A 3 -8.80 -16.08 -27.09
C PHE A 3 -10.08 -16.92 -27.07
N ILE A 4 -10.93 -16.74 -26.07
CA ILE A 4 -12.08 -17.62 -25.80
C ILE A 4 -13.40 -16.87 -25.57
N GLY A 5 -13.39 -15.54 -25.63
CA GLY A 5 -14.54 -14.71 -25.22
C GLY A 5 -15.76 -14.76 -26.14
N ASN A 6 -15.58 -15.16 -27.39
CA ASN A 6 -16.66 -15.29 -28.38
C ASN A 6 -17.14 -16.74 -28.56
N ARG A 7 -16.56 -17.69 -27.82
CA ARG A 7 -16.94 -19.11 -27.91
C ARG A 7 -18.09 -19.40 -26.95
N ASP A 8 -18.96 -20.31 -27.35
CA ASP A 8 -20.03 -20.81 -26.48
C ASP A 8 -19.43 -21.52 -25.27
N ILE A 9 -19.82 -21.07 -24.07
CA ILE A 9 -19.33 -21.59 -22.80
C ILE A 9 -19.64 -23.09 -22.61
N THR A 10 -20.71 -23.59 -23.23
CA THR A 10 -21.10 -25.00 -23.17
C THR A 10 -20.14 -25.92 -23.91
N THR A 11 -19.33 -25.37 -24.83
CA THR A 11 -18.38 -26.12 -25.65
C THR A 11 -16.94 -26.07 -25.13
N LEU A 12 -16.68 -25.29 -24.07
CA LEU A 12 -15.33 -25.07 -23.56
C LEU A 12 -14.88 -26.22 -22.65
N ASN A 13 -13.67 -26.74 -22.91
CA ASN A 13 -13.03 -27.76 -22.10
C ASN A 13 -11.74 -27.24 -21.43
N THR A 14 -11.13 -28.02 -20.55
CA THR A 14 -9.92 -27.61 -19.79
C THR A 14 -8.77 -27.13 -20.70
N PRO A 15 -8.41 -27.82 -21.80
CA PRO A 15 -7.42 -27.31 -22.77
C PRO A 15 -7.74 -25.92 -23.32
N ASP A 16 -9.00 -25.67 -23.71
CA ASP A 16 -9.43 -24.37 -24.23
C ASP A 16 -9.20 -23.25 -23.21
N LEU A 17 -9.48 -23.54 -21.94
CA LEU A 17 -9.33 -22.59 -20.84
C LEU A 17 -7.86 -22.30 -20.51
N LEU A 18 -6.95 -23.24 -20.78
CA LEU A 18 -5.52 -23.06 -20.57
C LEU A 18 -4.86 -22.17 -21.64
N ILE A 19 -5.44 -22.01 -22.83
CA ILE A 19 -4.89 -21.18 -23.91
C ILE A 19 -4.52 -19.75 -23.44
N PRO A 20 -5.44 -18.94 -22.88
CA PRO A 20 -5.11 -17.60 -22.42
C PRO A 20 -4.10 -17.59 -21.26
N VAL A 21 -4.07 -18.64 -20.46
CA VAL A 21 -3.19 -18.72 -19.28
C VAL A 21 -1.76 -19.07 -19.70
N ARG A 22 -1.58 -20.07 -20.57
CA ARG A 22 -0.30 -20.43 -21.18
C ARG A 22 0.29 -19.31 -22.02
N ALA A 23 -0.54 -18.54 -22.71
CA ALA A 23 -0.08 -17.34 -23.44
C ALA A 23 0.53 -16.27 -22.51
N ALA A 24 0.04 -16.15 -21.27
CA ALA A 24 0.61 -15.27 -20.26
C ALA A 24 1.89 -15.85 -19.62
N GLU A 25 1.92 -17.17 -19.38
CA GLU A 25 3.13 -17.87 -18.90
C GLU A 25 4.27 -17.84 -19.91
N ALA A 26 3.99 -17.99 -21.21
CA ALA A 26 5.00 -17.91 -22.27
C ALA A 26 5.69 -16.53 -22.31
N LYS A 27 5.01 -15.48 -21.82
CA LYS A 27 5.56 -14.13 -21.64
C LYS A 27 6.21 -13.92 -20.26
N GLN A 28 6.29 -14.97 -19.45
CA GLN A 28 6.78 -14.96 -18.08
C GLN A 28 6.03 -13.98 -17.15
N ILE A 29 4.75 -13.69 -17.44
CA ILE A 29 3.91 -12.79 -16.63
C ILE A 29 3.00 -13.60 -15.71
N TYR A 30 3.62 -14.35 -14.79
CA TYR A 30 2.96 -15.37 -13.97
C TYR A 30 1.84 -14.84 -13.07
N GLU A 31 1.94 -13.60 -12.56
CA GLU A 31 0.85 -12.99 -11.78
C GLU A 31 -0.42 -12.81 -12.64
N ILE A 32 -0.27 -12.40 -13.90
CA ILE A 32 -1.40 -12.26 -14.82
C ILE A 32 -1.97 -13.64 -15.15
N ALA A 33 -1.12 -14.64 -15.38
CA ALA A 33 -1.56 -16.02 -15.61
C ALA A 33 -2.41 -16.54 -14.44
N SER A 34 -1.94 -16.39 -13.19
CA SER A 34 -2.67 -16.80 -11.99
C SER A 34 -4.02 -16.05 -11.85
N ARG A 35 -4.03 -14.73 -12.07
CA ARG A 35 -5.28 -13.93 -12.03
C ARG A 35 -6.26 -14.32 -13.14
N LEU A 36 -5.77 -14.65 -14.33
CA LEU A 36 -6.59 -15.13 -15.44
C LEU A 36 -7.24 -16.46 -15.07
N GLN A 37 -6.47 -17.42 -14.56
CA GLN A 37 -6.97 -18.71 -14.10
C GLN A 37 -8.06 -18.54 -13.03
N GLN A 38 -7.82 -17.74 -11.99
CA GLN A 38 -8.81 -17.44 -10.95
C GLN A 38 -10.10 -16.87 -11.53
N ARG A 39 -9.98 -15.95 -12.51
CA ARG A 39 -11.13 -15.32 -13.16
C ARG A 39 -11.91 -16.30 -14.03
N ILE A 40 -11.22 -17.14 -14.81
CA ILE A 40 -11.84 -18.20 -15.61
C ILE A 40 -12.58 -19.17 -14.69
N SER A 41 -11.94 -19.62 -13.60
CA SER A 41 -12.58 -20.51 -12.62
C SER A 41 -13.81 -19.89 -11.97
N ALA A 42 -13.80 -18.58 -11.69
CA ALA A 42 -14.95 -17.87 -11.14
C ALA A 42 -16.11 -17.78 -12.15
N VAL A 43 -15.82 -17.49 -13.43
CA VAL A 43 -16.84 -17.43 -14.49
C VAL A 43 -17.47 -18.81 -14.72
N MET A 44 -16.66 -19.87 -14.81
CA MET A 44 -17.17 -21.24 -14.99
C MET A 44 -17.97 -21.72 -13.78
N ARG A 45 -17.54 -21.35 -12.56
CA ARG A 45 -18.32 -21.62 -11.34
C ARG A 45 -19.69 -20.95 -11.38
N TYR A 46 -19.75 -19.70 -11.81
CA TYR A 46 -21.03 -18.98 -11.98
C TYR A 46 -21.92 -19.66 -13.04
N ALA A 47 -21.34 -20.13 -14.14
CA ALA A 47 -22.08 -20.85 -15.18
C ALA A 47 -22.68 -22.18 -14.67
N VAL A 48 -21.96 -22.92 -13.81
CA VAL A 48 -22.51 -24.09 -13.11
C VAL A 48 -23.65 -23.69 -12.17
N GLN A 49 -23.44 -22.68 -11.33
CA GLN A 49 -24.46 -22.20 -10.39
C GLN A 49 -25.73 -21.71 -11.08
N SER A 50 -25.59 -21.21 -12.31
CA SER A 50 -26.70 -20.73 -13.14
C SER A 50 -27.32 -21.83 -14.02
N GLY A 51 -26.85 -23.09 -13.93
CA GLY A 51 -27.36 -24.21 -14.69
C GLY A 51 -26.99 -24.23 -16.19
N ILE A 52 -26.12 -23.32 -16.64
CA ILE A 52 -25.70 -23.21 -18.06
C ILE A 52 -24.81 -24.39 -18.45
N ILE A 53 -23.93 -24.82 -17.54
CA ILE A 53 -23.07 -26.00 -17.71
C ILE A 53 -23.21 -26.91 -16.49
N ARG A 54 -23.06 -28.22 -16.67
CA ARG A 54 -23.22 -29.20 -15.57
C ARG A 54 -21.96 -29.37 -14.73
N TYR A 55 -20.80 -29.14 -15.33
CA TYR A 55 -19.49 -29.36 -14.73
C TYR A 55 -18.59 -28.16 -14.96
N ASN A 56 -17.68 -27.89 -14.03
CA ASN A 56 -16.73 -26.79 -14.13
C ASN A 56 -15.36 -27.30 -14.64
N PRO A 57 -15.05 -27.19 -15.96
CA PRO A 57 -13.76 -27.62 -16.51
C PRO A 57 -12.56 -26.82 -15.98
N ALA A 58 -12.80 -25.69 -15.32
CA ALA A 58 -11.74 -24.89 -14.72
C ALA A 58 -11.16 -25.49 -13.43
N LEU A 59 -11.79 -26.52 -12.85
CA LEU A 59 -11.28 -27.21 -11.65
C LEU A 59 -9.96 -27.95 -11.95
N ASP A 60 -9.89 -28.59 -13.11
CA ASP A 60 -8.71 -29.36 -13.56
C ASP A 60 -7.57 -28.49 -14.07
N MET A 61 -7.72 -27.15 -14.06
CA MET A 61 -6.61 -26.26 -14.32
C MET A 61 -5.66 -26.15 -13.11
N ALA A 62 -6.09 -26.56 -11.92
CA ALA A 62 -5.25 -26.51 -10.71
C ALA A 62 -3.98 -27.36 -10.91
N GLY A 63 -2.80 -26.78 -10.65
CA GLY A 63 -1.51 -27.45 -10.86
C GLY A 63 -0.97 -27.41 -12.29
N ALA A 64 -1.75 -26.94 -13.27
CA ALA A 64 -1.30 -26.81 -14.66
C ALA A 64 -0.35 -25.62 -14.90
N LEU A 65 -0.21 -24.72 -13.91
CA LEU A 65 0.65 -23.53 -14.00
C LEU A 65 1.90 -23.69 -13.15
N THR A 66 2.96 -23.03 -13.62
CA THR A 66 4.20 -22.92 -12.86
C THR A 66 3.95 -22.10 -11.60
N THR A 67 4.10 -22.73 -10.43
CA THR A 67 4.04 -22.02 -9.15
C THR A 67 5.30 -21.16 -9.01
N VAL A 68 5.20 -19.88 -9.37
CA VAL A 68 6.28 -18.93 -9.14
C VAL A 68 6.30 -18.52 -7.67
N LYS A 69 7.47 -18.66 -7.03
CA LYS A 69 7.70 -18.14 -5.68
C LYS A 69 7.36 -16.65 -5.68
N ARG A 70 6.43 -16.26 -4.82
CA ARG A 70 6.00 -14.87 -4.69
C ARG A 70 7.21 -14.03 -4.29
N GLN A 71 7.67 -13.16 -5.19
CA GLN A 71 8.72 -12.21 -4.87
C GLN A 71 8.12 -11.12 -3.96
N HIS A 72 8.70 -10.96 -2.78
CA HIS A 72 8.35 -9.86 -1.89
C HIS A 72 8.84 -8.55 -2.49
N ARG A 73 8.08 -7.46 -2.27
CA ARG A 73 8.51 -6.14 -2.74
C ARG A 73 9.76 -5.71 -1.96
N PRO A 74 10.77 -5.14 -2.63
CA PRO A 74 12.03 -4.78 -1.98
C PRO A 74 11.80 -3.70 -0.91
N ALA A 75 12.45 -3.90 0.22
CA ALA A 75 12.43 -3.05 1.39
C ALA A 75 13.87 -2.91 1.87
N LEU A 76 14.28 -1.67 2.14
CA LEU A 76 15.65 -1.40 2.53
C LEU A 76 15.93 -1.99 3.92
N ASN A 77 17.12 -2.53 4.13
CA ASN A 77 17.56 -2.91 5.48
C ASN A 77 17.55 -1.65 6.38
N LEU A 78 17.06 -1.78 7.61
CA LEU A 78 16.95 -0.67 8.56
C LEU A 78 18.31 -0.05 8.91
N SER A 79 19.41 -0.81 8.82
CA SER A 79 20.76 -0.27 8.99
C SER A 79 21.15 0.79 7.95
N ARG A 80 20.45 0.82 6.80
CA ARG A 80 20.64 1.82 5.74
C ARG A 80 19.63 2.96 5.83
N LEU A 81 18.84 3.06 6.91
CA LEU A 81 17.94 4.20 7.13
C LEU A 81 18.66 5.56 7.10
N PRO A 82 19.84 5.75 7.73
CA PRO A 82 20.55 7.02 7.66
C PRO A 82 20.88 7.43 6.22
N GLU A 83 21.28 6.48 5.39
CA GLU A 83 21.55 6.70 3.97
C GLU A 83 20.28 7.14 3.22
N LEU A 84 19.16 6.43 3.44
CA LEU A 84 17.88 6.76 2.80
C LEU A 84 17.41 8.16 3.16
N LEU A 85 17.46 8.51 4.44
CA LEU A 85 17.02 9.81 4.94
C LEU A 85 17.89 10.94 4.39
N SER A 86 19.22 10.76 4.40
CA SER A 86 20.16 11.70 3.79
C SER A 86 19.88 11.92 2.29
N ARG A 87 19.60 10.85 1.54
CA ARG A 87 19.26 10.93 0.11
C ARG A 87 17.89 11.59 -0.13
N ILE A 88 16.91 11.40 0.76
CA ILE A 88 15.61 12.09 0.70
C ILE A 88 15.80 13.59 0.90
N ASP A 89 16.59 13.99 1.90
CA ASP A 89 16.87 15.41 2.19
C ASP A 89 17.64 16.08 1.06
N GLY A 90 18.59 15.35 0.47
CA GLY A 90 19.39 15.79 -0.67
C GLY A 90 18.65 15.86 -2.00
N TYR A 91 17.39 15.38 -2.09
CA TYR A 91 16.65 15.31 -3.34
C TYR A 91 16.39 16.70 -3.94
N LYS A 92 16.90 16.90 -5.16
CA LYS A 92 16.83 18.18 -5.92
C LYS A 92 15.68 18.26 -6.92
N GLY A 93 14.77 17.29 -6.92
CA GLY A 93 13.58 17.34 -7.78
C GLY A 93 12.48 18.23 -7.19
N GLN A 94 11.23 18.00 -7.61
CA GLN A 94 10.11 18.81 -7.15
C GLN A 94 9.92 18.70 -5.63
N PRO A 95 9.79 19.82 -4.90
CA PRO A 95 9.58 19.81 -3.45
C PRO A 95 8.36 18.97 -3.02
N VAL A 96 7.22 19.08 -3.72
CA VAL A 96 6.02 18.26 -3.48
C VAL A 96 6.32 16.76 -3.58
N THR A 97 7.20 16.35 -4.50
CA THR A 97 7.61 14.94 -4.63
C THR A 97 8.45 14.49 -3.44
N ARG A 98 9.37 15.33 -2.93
CA ARG A 98 10.14 15.04 -1.71
C ARG A 98 9.21 14.85 -0.51
N LEU A 99 8.27 15.78 -0.33
CA LEU A 99 7.28 15.73 0.75
C LEU A 99 6.36 14.52 0.64
N ALA A 100 5.95 14.13 -0.58
CA ALA A 100 5.18 12.91 -0.81
C ALA A 100 5.96 11.63 -0.43
N VAL A 101 7.25 11.57 -0.75
CA VAL A 101 8.12 10.45 -0.36
C VAL A 101 8.25 10.38 1.15
N MET A 102 8.54 11.51 1.81
CA MET A 102 8.72 11.58 3.26
C MET A 102 7.42 11.28 4.01
N LEU A 103 6.29 11.85 3.59
CA LEU A 103 4.98 11.56 4.21
C LEU A 103 4.65 10.07 4.06
N ASN A 104 4.87 9.48 2.87
CA ASN A 104 4.65 8.05 2.68
C ASN A 104 5.57 7.18 3.55
N LEU A 105 6.79 7.64 3.88
CA LEU A 105 7.66 6.94 4.82
C LEU A 105 7.14 7.04 6.26
N LEU A 106 6.63 8.20 6.66
CA LEU A 106 6.11 8.46 8.01
C LEU A 106 4.80 7.71 8.30
N VAL A 107 3.83 7.74 7.37
CA VAL A 107 2.52 7.14 7.61
C VAL A 107 2.35 5.77 6.97
N PHE A 108 3.27 5.40 6.06
CA PHE A 108 3.36 4.09 5.41
C PHE A 108 2.01 3.56 4.88
N ILE A 109 1.22 4.43 4.27
CA ILE A 109 -0.06 4.09 3.63
C ILE A 109 0.17 3.53 2.22
N ARG A 110 -0.90 3.10 1.54
CA ARG A 110 -0.77 2.59 0.17
C ARG A 110 -0.62 3.74 -0.82
N SER A 111 0.08 3.47 -1.93
CA SER A 111 0.25 4.46 -2.99
C SER A 111 -1.07 5.06 -3.49
N SER A 112 -2.14 4.26 -3.65
CA SER A 112 -3.45 4.80 -4.03
C SER A 112 -4.07 5.70 -2.96
N GLU A 113 -3.86 5.38 -1.68
CA GLU A 113 -4.37 6.16 -0.56
C GLU A 113 -3.67 7.53 -0.50
N LEU A 114 -2.36 7.55 -0.73
CA LEU A 114 -1.54 8.77 -0.81
C LEU A 114 -1.88 9.62 -2.04
N ARG A 115 -1.94 9.02 -3.24
CA ARG A 115 -2.12 9.77 -4.50
C ARG A 115 -3.43 10.53 -4.56
N TYR A 116 -4.50 9.91 -4.07
CA TYR A 116 -5.85 10.47 -4.15
C TYR A 116 -6.26 11.19 -2.86
N ALA A 117 -5.29 11.47 -1.98
CA ALA A 117 -5.50 12.20 -0.75
C ALA A 117 -6.11 13.57 -1.00
N ARG A 118 -7.08 13.94 -0.17
CA ARG A 118 -7.74 15.25 -0.22
C ARG A 118 -7.60 15.96 1.11
N TRP A 119 -7.56 17.29 1.05
CA TRP A 119 -7.50 18.11 2.26
C TRP A 119 -8.68 17.88 3.20
N SER A 120 -9.87 17.62 2.65
CA SER A 120 -11.06 17.27 3.43
C SER A 120 -10.94 15.96 4.24
N GLU A 121 -9.89 15.17 4.02
CA GLU A 121 -9.62 13.93 4.78
C GLU A 121 -8.67 14.16 5.95
N ILE A 122 -8.05 15.34 6.03
CA ILE A 122 -7.04 15.70 7.01
C ILE A 122 -7.66 16.60 8.06
N ASP A 123 -7.57 16.15 9.30
CA ASP A 123 -7.85 16.95 10.49
C ASP A 123 -6.49 17.27 11.14
N ILE A 124 -5.98 18.46 10.83
CA ILE A 124 -4.66 18.92 11.32
C ILE A 124 -4.70 19.11 12.85
N ASP A 125 -5.79 19.68 13.37
CA ASP A 125 -5.94 19.99 14.79
C ASP A 125 -5.93 18.73 15.65
N ASN A 126 -6.62 17.67 15.21
CA ASN A 126 -6.64 16.37 15.89
C ASN A 126 -5.52 15.41 15.43
N ALA A 127 -4.60 15.89 14.58
CA ALA A 127 -3.52 15.11 13.99
C ALA A 127 -4.01 13.75 13.46
N MET A 128 -5.02 13.78 12.59
CA MET A 128 -5.68 12.59 12.06
C MET A 128 -5.92 12.70 10.56
N TRP A 129 -5.64 11.62 9.84
CA TRP A 129 -6.06 11.44 8.46
C TRP A 129 -7.10 10.32 8.37
N THR A 130 -8.33 10.68 8.02
CA THR A 130 -9.42 9.73 7.78
C THR A 130 -9.50 9.38 6.30
N ILE A 131 -8.86 8.28 5.89
CA ILE A 131 -8.98 7.77 4.52
C ILE A 131 -10.37 7.13 4.37
N PRO A 132 -11.24 7.64 3.48
CA PRO A 132 -12.60 7.11 3.36
C PRO A 132 -12.60 5.72 2.72
N ALA A 133 -13.72 4.99 2.82
CA ALA A 133 -13.90 3.71 2.15
C ALA A 133 -13.74 3.83 0.62
N GLU A 134 -14.35 4.87 0.05
CA GLU A 134 -14.32 5.23 -1.37
C GLU A 134 -14.30 6.76 -1.50
N ARG A 135 -13.99 7.24 -2.70
CA ARG A 135 -13.83 8.65 -3.03
C ARG A 135 -14.69 8.99 -4.24
N GLU A 136 -15.13 10.24 -4.32
CA GLU A 136 -15.70 10.74 -5.58
C GLU A 136 -14.71 10.59 -6.74
N PRO A 137 -15.10 10.00 -7.89
CA PRO A 137 -14.21 9.86 -9.02
C PRO A 137 -13.78 11.22 -9.58
N LEU A 138 -12.48 11.38 -9.87
CA LEU A 138 -11.96 12.52 -10.61
C LEU A 138 -12.16 12.31 -12.13
N PRO A 139 -12.69 13.29 -12.86
CA PRO A 139 -12.90 13.20 -14.31
C PRO A 139 -11.62 12.82 -15.06
N GLY A 140 -11.69 11.77 -15.90
CA GLY A 140 -10.56 11.33 -16.72
C GLY A 140 -9.40 10.66 -15.94
N VAL A 141 -9.52 10.46 -14.63
CA VAL A 141 -8.48 9.80 -13.81
C VAL A 141 -8.94 8.41 -13.40
N LYS A 142 -8.36 7.38 -14.02
CA LYS A 142 -8.66 5.97 -13.71
C LYS A 142 -8.37 5.67 -12.24
N PHE A 143 -9.30 4.95 -11.60
CA PHE A 143 -9.19 4.46 -10.22
C PHE A 143 -9.12 5.54 -9.13
N SER A 144 -9.43 6.79 -9.44
CA SER A 144 -9.48 7.91 -8.48
C SER A 144 -10.53 7.74 -7.39
N HIS A 145 -11.53 6.88 -7.61
CA HIS A 145 -12.55 6.53 -6.62
C HIS A 145 -12.02 5.66 -5.47
N ARG A 146 -10.80 5.11 -5.57
CA ARG A 146 -10.27 4.20 -4.56
C ARG A 146 -10.02 4.95 -3.25
N GLY A 147 -10.70 4.52 -2.19
CA GLY A 147 -10.40 4.87 -0.81
C GLY A 147 -9.47 3.84 -0.16
N SER A 148 -9.77 3.47 1.08
CA SER A 148 -9.04 2.45 1.82
C SER A 148 -9.17 1.07 1.16
N LYS A 149 -8.14 0.23 1.31
CA LYS A 149 -8.18 -1.15 0.78
C LYS A 149 -9.37 -1.96 1.30
N MET A 150 -9.79 -1.70 2.53
CA MET A 150 -10.79 -2.51 3.23
C MET A 150 -12.21 -2.04 2.99
N ARG A 151 -12.43 -0.98 2.20
CA ARG A 151 -13.75 -0.38 1.95
C ARG A 151 -14.47 0.03 3.24
N THR A 152 -13.71 0.38 4.25
CA THR A 152 -14.15 1.00 5.50
C THR A 152 -13.25 2.19 5.79
N PRO A 153 -13.71 3.23 6.52
CA PRO A 153 -12.84 4.32 6.91
C PRO A 153 -11.57 3.81 7.61
N HIS A 154 -10.41 4.31 7.18
CA HIS A 154 -9.12 3.99 7.77
C HIS A 154 -8.56 5.25 8.42
N LEU A 155 -8.62 5.27 9.76
CA LEU A 155 -8.06 6.33 10.59
C LEU A 155 -6.54 6.15 10.67
N VAL A 156 -5.79 7.16 10.28
CA VAL A 156 -4.33 7.20 10.29
C VAL A 156 -3.89 8.36 11.18
N PRO A 157 -3.44 8.09 12.42
CA PRO A 157 -2.83 9.13 13.24
C PRO A 157 -1.66 9.81 12.51
N LEU A 158 -1.44 11.09 12.79
CA LEU A 158 -0.34 11.85 12.20
C LEU A 158 0.67 12.18 13.30
N SER A 159 1.94 11.86 13.08
CA SER A 159 3.03 12.35 13.93
C SER A 159 3.23 13.85 13.72
N LYS A 160 3.92 14.51 14.65
CA LYS A 160 4.30 15.94 14.54
C LYS A 160 5.02 16.24 13.22
N GLN A 161 5.90 15.34 12.79
CA GLN A 161 6.64 15.42 11.53
C GLN A 161 5.71 15.32 10.31
N ALA A 162 4.72 14.42 10.36
CA ALA A 162 3.72 14.28 9.29
C ALA A 162 2.81 15.53 9.21
N VAL A 163 2.39 16.06 10.37
CA VAL A 163 1.63 17.32 10.45
C VAL A 163 2.45 18.47 9.86
N ALA A 164 3.72 18.62 10.22
CA ALA A 164 4.59 19.67 9.68
C ALA A 164 4.69 19.62 8.14
N ILE A 165 4.82 18.42 7.57
CA ILE A 165 4.84 18.24 6.10
C ILE A 165 3.50 18.63 5.47
N LEU A 166 2.38 18.26 6.10
CA LEU A 166 1.04 18.62 5.61
C LEU A 166 0.82 20.13 5.70
N THR A 167 1.21 20.78 6.79
CA THR A 167 1.17 22.24 6.91
C THR A 167 2.02 22.92 5.84
N GLU A 168 3.24 22.43 5.58
CA GLU A 168 4.09 22.95 4.48
C GLU A 168 3.38 22.82 3.13
N LEU A 169 2.80 21.66 2.82
CA LEU A 169 2.05 21.43 1.59
C LEU A 169 0.84 22.35 1.46
N GLN A 170 0.13 22.61 2.55
CA GLN A 170 -1.03 23.49 2.61
C GLN A 170 -0.67 24.92 2.23
N THR A 171 0.51 25.40 2.63
CA THR A 171 1.00 26.74 2.24
C THR A 171 1.23 26.89 0.73
N TRP A 172 1.53 25.79 0.02
CA TRP A 172 1.81 25.83 -1.42
C TRP A 172 0.57 25.56 -2.29
N ALA A 173 -0.26 24.61 -1.87
CA ALA A 173 -1.39 24.11 -2.65
C ALA A 173 -2.75 24.66 -2.19
N GLY A 174 -2.79 25.37 -1.06
CA GLY A 174 -4.02 25.75 -0.38
C GLY A 174 -4.67 24.58 0.36
N GLU A 175 -5.93 24.76 0.75
CA GLU A 175 -6.64 23.84 1.67
C GLU A 175 -7.75 23.03 0.98
N ASN A 176 -7.87 23.15 -0.34
CA ASN A 176 -8.99 22.58 -1.10
C ASN A 176 -8.52 21.57 -2.15
N GLY A 177 -9.26 20.49 -2.31
CA GLY A 177 -9.01 19.50 -3.36
C GLY A 177 -7.91 18.50 -3.01
N LEU A 178 -7.06 18.18 -3.99
CA LEU A 178 -6.00 17.17 -3.88
C LEU A 178 -4.78 17.70 -3.12
N ILE A 179 -4.23 16.89 -2.22
CA ILE A 179 -2.98 17.22 -1.52
C ILE A 179 -1.78 17.11 -2.46
N PHE A 180 -1.72 16.05 -3.25
CA PHE A 180 -0.59 15.76 -4.14
C PHE A 180 -0.98 15.90 -5.60
N THR A 181 -0.86 17.13 -6.12
CA THR A 181 -1.19 17.48 -7.50
C THR A 181 -0.06 17.15 -8.48
N GLY A 182 -0.41 16.81 -9.71
CA GLY A 182 0.53 16.53 -10.78
C GLY A 182 1.21 17.80 -11.28
N ALA A 183 2.52 17.69 -11.55
CA ALA A 183 3.35 18.78 -12.06
C ALA A 183 2.81 19.50 -13.31
N HIS A 184 2.13 18.76 -14.19
CA HIS A 184 1.67 19.26 -15.49
C HIS A 184 0.18 19.66 -15.48
N ASP A 185 -0.61 19.09 -14.56
CA ASP A 185 -2.06 19.33 -14.48
C ASP A 185 -2.47 19.26 -13.00
N PRO A 186 -2.74 20.40 -12.35
CA PRO A 186 -3.04 20.45 -10.92
C PRO A 186 -4.38 19.80 -10.58
N ARG A 187 -5.24 19.54 -11.58
CA ARG A 187 -6.51 18.82 -11.39
C ARG A 187 -6.33 17.31 -11.31
N LYS A 188 -5.13 16.82 -11.64
CA LYS A 188 -4.79 15.40 -11.60
C LYS A 188 -3.82 15.12 -10.47
N PRO A 189 -3.88 13.94 -9.85
CA PRO A 189 -2.93 13.58 -8.82
C PRO A 189 -1.56 13.25 -9.41
N ILE A 190 -0.51 13.27 -8.57
CA ILE A 190 0.81 12.73 -8.92
C ILE A 190 0.72 11.31 -9.50
N SER A 191 1.69 10.89 -10.31
CA SER A 191 1.72 9.55 -10.92
C SER A 191 1.93 8.44 -9.86
N GLU A 192 1.47 7.22 -10.15
CA GLU A 192 1.74 6.06 -9.27
C GLU A 192 3.23 5.74 -9.17
N ASN A 193 3.97 6.17 -10.18
CA ASN A 193 5.41 6.01 -10.24
C ASN A 193 6.17 7.17 -9.61
N THR A 194 5.52 8.24 -9.12
CA THR A 194 6.23 9.44 -8.62
C THR A 194 7.22 9.09 -7.50
N VAL A 195 6.78 8.38 -6.45
CA VAL A 195 7.66 7.95 -5.34
C VAL A 195 8.80 7.05 -5.84
N ASN A 196 8.49 6.05 -6.67
CA ASN A 196 9.51 5.14 -7.20
C ASN A 196 10.50 5.85 -8.15
N LYS A 197 10.03 6.82 -8.96
CA LYS A 197 10.91 7.63 -9.80
C LYS A 197 11.84 8.49 -8.96
N ALA A 198 11.34 9.09 -7.88
CA ALA A 198 12.18 9.84 -6.95
C ALA A 198 13.26 8.95 -6.31
N LEU A 199 12.90 7.74 -5.85
CA LEU A 199 13.86 6.76 -5.33
C LEU A 199 14.93 6.37 -6.35
N ARG A 200 14.56 6.18 -7.63
CA ARG A 200 15.54 5.91 -8.70
C ARG A 200 16.48 7.09 -8.94
N VAL A 201 15.97 8.32 -8.92
CA VAL A 201 16.79 9.53 -9.01
C VAL A 201 17.74 9.65 -7.82
N MET A 202 17.30 9.22 -6.64
CA MET A 202 18.16 9.11 -5.45
C MET A 202 19.18 7.97 -5.57
N GLY A 203 19.20 7.19 -6.66
CA GLY A 203 20.18 6.13 -6.91
C GLY A 203 19.82 4.75 -6.34
N TYR A 204 18.53 4.47 -6.12
CA TYR A 204 18.05 3.14 -5.71
C TYR A 204 17.46 2.35 -6.88
N ASP A 205 17.72 1.04 -6.90
CA ASP A 205 16.96 0.12 -7.74
C ASP A 205 15.63 -0.24 -7.04
N THR A 206 14.51 0.24 -7.60
CA THR A 206 13.18 -0.03 -7.05
C THR A 206 12.68 -1.48 -7.18
N THR A 207 13.46 -2.34 -7.80
CA THR A 207 13.20 -3.78 -7.93
C THR A 207 14.03 -4.61 -6.96
N GLN A 208 15.15 -4.08 -6.46
CA GLN A 208 16.09 -4.80 -5.58
C GLN A 208 16.28 -4.12 -4.21
N ASP A 209 16.48 -2.80 -4.19
CA ASP A 209 16.82 -2.06 -2.97
C ASP A 209 15.58 -1.66 -2.16
N VAL A 210 14.77 -0.76 -2.73
CA VAL A 210 13.61 -0.18 -2.04
C VAL A 210 12.60 0.39 -3.02
N CYS A 211 11.32 0.12 -2.77
CA CYS A 211 10.23 0.77 -3.48
C CYS A 211 9.31 1.49 -2.50
N GLY A 212 8.40 2.34 -3.00
CA GLY A 212 7.45 3.05 -2.16
C GLY A 212 6.51 2.16 -1.34
N HIS A 213 6.31 0.89 -1.76
CA HIS A 213 5.63 -0.10 -0.92
C HIS A 213 6.54 -0.73 0.13
N GLY A 214 7.85 -0.77 -0.13
CA GLY A 214 8.88 -1.24 0.78
C GLY A 214 8.90 -0.47 2.10
N PHE A 215 8.57 0.83 2.07
CA PHE A 215 8.43 1.64 3.30
C PHE A 215 7.48 1.01 4.32
N ARG A 216 6.42 0.36 3.86
CA ARG A 216 5.46 -0.34 4.73
C ARG A 216 6.08 -1.55 5.42
N ALA A 217 6.89 -2.30 4.67
CA ALA A 217 7.61 -3.43 5.23
C ALA A 217 8.68 -2.95 6.23
N MET A 218 9.42 -1.88 5.89
CA MET A 218 10.41 -1.27 6.78
C MET A 218 9.80 -0.82 8.10
N ALA A 219 8.71 -0.04 8.05
CA ALA A 219 8.02 0.41 9.25
C ALA A 219 7.50 -0.78 10.07
N CYS A 220 6.85 -1.76 9.43
CA CYS A 220 6.36 -2.97 10.11
C CYS A 220 7.49 -3.74 10.82
N SER A 221 8.61 -3.97 10.13
CA SER A 221 9.78 -4.62 10.71
C SER A 221 10.31 -3.85 11.92
N ALA A 222 10.50 -2.53 11.81
CA ALA A 222 10.99 -1.71 12.91
C ALA A 222 10.04 -1.72 14.11
N LEU A 223 8.73 -1.61 13.87
CA LEU A 223 7.71 -1.62 14.91
C LEU A 223 7.67 -2.99 15.63
N ILE A 224 7.79 -4.10 14.90
CA ILE A 224 7.85 -5.44 15.50
C ILE A 224 9.16 -5.64 16.29
N GLU A 225 10.31 -5.28 15.71
CA GLU A 225 11.62 -5.41 16.35
C GLU A 225 11.77 -4.54 17.60
N SER A 226 11.04 -3.42 17.69
CA SER A 226 11.00 -2.59 18.89
C SER A 226 10.45 -3.32 20.12
N GLY A 227 9.57 -4.31 19.91
CA GLY A 227 8.87 -5.02 20.98
C GLY A 227 7.85 -4.17 21.77
N LEU A 228 7.52 -2.96 21.31
CA LEU A 228 6.67 -2.01 22.05
C LEU A 228 5.17 -2.14 21.73
N TRP A 229 4.82 -2.55 20.51
CA TRP A 229 3.46 -2.40 19.98
C TRP A 229 2.76 -3.74 19.85
N SER A 230 1.46 -3.74 20.13
CA SER A 230 0.61 -4.89 19.85
C SER A 230 0.53 -5.17 18.36
N ARG A 231 0.48 -6.45 18.01
CA ARG A 231 0.31 -6.88 16.62
C ARG A 231 -0.97 -6.30 16.01
N ASP A 232 -2.02 -6.21 16.80
CA ASP A 232 -3.33 -5.72 16.35
C ASP A 232 -3.26 -4.23 15.97
N ALA A 233 -2.54 -3.40 16.74
CA ALA A 233 -2.32 -2.00 16.38
C ALA A 233 -1.53 -1.84 15.07
N VAL A 234 -0.46 -2.64 14.88
CA VAL A 234 0.35 -2.62 13.65
C VAL A 234 -0.49 -3.07 12.44
N GLU A 235 -1.21 -4.18 12.55
CA GLU A 235 -2.06 -4.70 11.45
C GLU A 235 -3.21 -3.73 11.13
N ARG A 236 -3.81 -3.10 12.15
CA ARG A 236 -4.87 -2.10 11.97
C ARG A 236 -4.37 -0.87 11.24
N GLN A 237 -3.18 -0.37 11.58
CA GLN A 237 -2.51 0.72 10.87
C GLN A 237 -2.15 0.36 9.43
N MET A 238 -1.79 -0.90 9.21
CA MET A 238 -1.53 -1.40 7.87
C MET A 238 -2.84 -1.56 7.06
N SER A 239 -4.02 -1.26 7.63
CA SER A 239 -5.31 -1.49 6.99
C SER A 239 -5.36 -2.91 6.44
N HIS A 240 -4.95 -3.87 7.28
CA HIS A 240 -5.13 -5.28 7.07
C HIS A 240 -6.39 -5.71 7.86
N GLN A 241 -7.24 -6.52 7.24
CA GLN A 241 -8.31 -7.19 7.97
C GLN A 241 -7.75 -8.41 8.68
N GLU A 242 -8.16 -8.65 9.92
CA GLU A 242 -8.16 -10.00 10.44
C GLU A 242 -9.14 -10.84 9.60
N ARG A 243 -8.64 -11.90 8.96
CA ARG A 243 -9.46 -12.92 8.28
C ARG A 243 -9.85 -14.08 9.21
N ASN A 244 -9.59 -13.95 10.51
CA ASN A 244 -9.86 -15.02 11.47
C ASN A 244 -11.25 -14.81 12.09
N GLY A 245 -12.24 -15.51 11.53
CA GLY A 245 -13.67 -15.37 11.85
C GLY A 245 -14.11 -15.67 13.30
N VAL A 246 -13.18 -15.99 14.21
CA VAL A 246 -13.49 -16.25 15.63
C VAL A 246 -13.06 -15.10 16.55
N ARG A 247 -11.96 -14.38 16.24
CA ARG A 247 -11.53 -13.16 16.98
C ARG A 247 -12.17 -11.88 16.46
N ALA A 248 -12.64 -11.91 15.22
CA ALA A 248 -13.25 -10.79 14.54
C ALA A 248 -14.47 -10.18 15.29
N ALA A 249 -15.24 -10.96 16.05
CA ALA A 249 -16.46 -10.45 16.67
C ALA A 249 -16.21 -9.47 17.84
N TYR A 250 -15.08 -9.58 18.54
CA TYR A 250 -14.81 -8.80 19.77
C TYR A 250 -13.75 -7.71 19.58
N ILE A 251 -12.75 -7.93 18.70
CA ILE A 251 -11.65 -6.98 18.47
C ILE A 251 -12.02 -5.88 17.46
N HIS A 252 -13.00 -6.12 16.57
CA HIS A 252 -13.38 -5.16 15.51
C HIS A 252 -13.88 -3.79 15.98
N LYS A 253 -14.14 -3.59 17.28
CA LYS A 253 -14.49 -2.28 17.85
C LYS A 253 -13.29 -1.49 18.35
N ALA A 254 -12.18 -2.15 18.69
CA ALA A 254 -11.00 -1.48 19.21
C ALA A 254 -10.15 -0.96 18.04
N GLU A 255 -10.16 0.35 17.82
CA GLU A 255 -9.35 1.00 16.77
C GLU A 255 -7.88 1.18 17.18
N HIS A 256 -7.51 0.79 18.42
CA HIS A 256 -6.19 0.98 19.02
C HIS A 256 -5.62 2.40 18.80
N LEU A 257 -6.48 3.43 18.78
CA LEU A 257 -6.09 4.76 18.28
C LEU A 257 -4.98 5.38 19.11
N GLU A 258 -5.07 5.33 20.43
CA GLU A 258 -4.06 5.92 21.31
C GLU A 258 -2.71 5.20 21.18
N GLU A 259 -2.73 3.87 21.14
CA GLU A 259 -1.53 3.07 20.88
C GLU A 259 -0.93 3.41 19.52
N ARG A 260 -1.76 3.54 18.47
CA ARG A 260 -1.29 3.91 17.14
C ARG A 260 -0.77 5.36 17.06
N ARG A 261 -1.33 6.29 17.83
CA ARG A 261 -0.80 7.67 17.96
C ARG A 261 0.62 7.64 18.50
N LEU A 262 0.84 6.92 19.61
CA LEU A 262 2.18 6.74 20.17
C LEU A 262 3.11 6.00 19.20
N MET A 263 2.60 4.97 18.52
CA MET A 263 3.35 4.17 17.55
C MET A 263 3.85 4.98 16.36
N LEU A 264 2.99 5.80 15.74
CA LEU A 264 3.38 6.61 14.59
C LEU A 264 4.30 7.77 15.01
N GLN A 265 4.09 8.33 16.20
CA GLN A 265 5.02 9.32 16.73
C GLN A 265 6.41 8.70 16.99
N TRP A 266 6.46 7.54 17.64
CA TRP A 266 7.71 6.83 17.90
C TRP A 266 8.44 6.45 16.62
N TRP A 267 7.72 5.99 15.59
CA TRP A 267 8.31 5.71 14.28
C TRP A 267 8.93 6.96 13.65
N ALA A 268 8.24 8.10 13.74
CA ALA A 268 8.77 9.35 13.22
C ALA A 268 10.01 9.82 14.00
N ASP A 269 9.99 9.71 15.32
CA ASP A 269 11.14 10.08 16.17
C ASP A 269 12.32 9.11 15.96
N PHE A 270 12.06 7.83 15.69
CA PHE A 270 13.07 6.85 15.32
C PHE A 270 13.74 7.17 13.98
N LEU A 271 12.96 7.63 12.99
CA LEU A 271 13.51 8.11 11.72
C LEU A 271 14.40 9.33 11.96
N ASP A 272 13.96 10.31 12.74
CA ASP A 272 14.75 11.50 13.03
C ASP A 272 16.05 11.17 13.80
N ALA A 273 15.99 10.26 14.79
CA ALA A 273 17.19 9.76 15.45
C ALA A 273 18.19 9.13 14.46
N ASN A 274 17.69 8.37 13.47
CA ASN A 274 18.52 7.79 12.41
C ASN A 274 19.05 8.81 11.40
N ARG A 275 18.60 10.08 11.41
CA ARG A 275 19.27 11.16 10.66
C ARG A 275 20.59 11.56 11.32
N GLU A 276 20.62 11.54 12.64
CA GLU A 276 21.79 11.95 13.44
C GLU A 276 22.78 10.80 13.60
N LYS A 277 22.30 9.63 14.00
CA LYS A 277 23.11 8.45 14.26
C LYS A 277 22.31 7.18 14.02
N GLY A 278 22.89 6.24 13.24
CA GLY A 278 22.29 4.93 13.03
C GLY A 278 22.06 4.20 14.36
N ILE A 279 20.82 3.79 14.60
CA ILE A 279 20.40 3.05 15.80
C ILE A 279 19.34 2.02 15.40
N SER A 280 19.43 0.81 15.98
CA SER A 280 18.45 -0.23 15.71
C SER A 280 17.10 0.07 16.38
N PRO A 281 15.98 -0.49 15.89
CA PRO A 281 14.68 -0.31 16.53
C PRO A 281 14.65 -0.78 17.99
N PHE A 282 15.32 -1.89 18.30
CA PHE A 282 15.40 -2.45 19.66
C PHE A 282 16.19 -1.54 20.61
N GLU A 283 17.35 -1.04 20.19
CA GLU A 283 18.14 -0.11 20.98
C GLU A 283 17.38 1.20 21.21
N TYR A 284 16.76 1.75 20.16
CA TYR A 284 15.98 2.98 20.28
C TYR A 284 14.77 2.81 21.20
N ALA A 285 14.09 1.66 21.15
CA ALA A 285 12.98 1.35 22.06
C ALA A 285 13.41 1.31 23.54
N ASN A 286 14.63 0.84 23.83
CA ASN A 286 15.13 0.81 25.20
C ASN A 286 15.46 2.20 25.75
N VAL A 287 15.91 3.13 24.89
CA VAL A 287 16.25 4.50 25.29
C VAL A 287 15.03 5.43 25.25
N ASN A 288 14.10 5.20 24.31
CA ASN A 288 12.89 5.99 24.12
C ASN A 288 11.65 5.09 24.10
N ASN A 289 11.17 4.73 25.28
CA ASN A 289 9.95 3.95 25.47
C ASN A 289 8.80 4.86 25.97
N PRO A 290 7.81 5.21 25.12
CA PRO A 290 6.70 6.05 25.52
C PRO A 290 5.71 5.33 26.45
N LEU A 291 5.76 3.99 26.57
CA LEU A 291 4.87 3.20 27.42
C LEU A 291 5.37 3.04 28.86
N ARG A 292 6.59 3.50 29.15
CA ARG A 292 7.20 3.43 30.50
C ARG A 292 7.20 4.77 31.24
N ARG A 293 6.57 5.80 30.68
CA ARG A 293 6.46 7.13 31.29
C ARG A 293 5.19 7.26 32.11
#